data_AF-A0A358E430-F1
#
_entry.id   AF-A0A358E430-F1
#
_cell.length_a   1.000
_cell.length_b   1.000
_cell.length_c   1.000
_cell.angle_alpha   90.00
_cell.angle_beta   90.00
_cell.angle_gamma   90.00
#
_symmetry.space_group_name_H-M   'P 1'
#
loop_
_entity.id
_entity.type
_entity.pdbx_description
1 polymer ?
#
loop_
_entity_poly.entity_id
_entity_poly.type
_entity_poly.pdbx_seq_one_letter_code
_entity_poly.pdbx_strand_id
1 'polypeptide(L)'
;MTKTKLRYRSCSQISADIEEAFKRKFFTLAECVEAFDSRYKTEITKGEKSPMNKDFISRAKNNGFKVVSPRVLDLCELLDVNPYEVSAKTINKNQVEDPFEHLKKEFEKVEKIVRKRPDLEKKVKTILRSIADIASVQGV
;
A
#
# COMPACT_ATOMS: atom_id res chain seq x y z
N MET A 1 -22.85 19.69 -4.94
CA MET A 1 -21.71 18.75 -4.98
C MET A 1 -22.17 17.40 -4.47
N THR A 2 -22.38 16.43 -5.37
CA THR A 2 -22.71 15.04 -5.00
C THR A 2 -21.48 14.42 -4.34
N LYS A 3 -21.56 14.15 -3.03
CA LYS A 3 -20.53 13.36 -2.34
C LYS A 3 -20.54 11.97 -2.96
N THR A 4 -19.55 11.65 -3.78
CA THR A 4 -19.31 10.28 -4.24
C THR A 4 -19.09 9.45 -2.98
N LYS A 5 -20.06 8.60 -2.64
CA LYS A 5 -19.99 7.73 -1.47
C LYS A 5 -18.95 6.65 -1.77
N LEU A 6 -17.71 6.89 -1.34
CA LEU A 6 -16.65 5.89 -1.39
C LEU A 6 -17.13 4.66 -0.62
N ARG A 7 -17.10 3.51 -1.28
CA ARG A 7 -17.49 2.23 -0.68
C ARG A 7 -16.24 1.56 -0.13
N TYR A 8 -16.33 1.02 1.08
CA TYR A 8 -15.23 0.25 1.66
C TYR A 8 -15.19 -1.17 1.11
N ARG A 9 -14.00 -1.74 1.02
CA ARG A 9 -13.79 -3.18 0.80
C ARG A 9 -14.34 -3.98 1.98
N SER A 10 -14.45 -5.29 1.83
CA SER A 10 -14.90 -6.13 2.94
C SER A 10 -13.90 -6.07 4.11
N CYS A 11 -14.40 -6.22 5.35
CA CYS A 11 -13.54 -6.26 6.53
C CYS A 11 -12.49 -7.38 6.43
N SER A 12 -12.83 -8.51 5.81
CA SER A 12 -11.91 -9.62 5.57
C SER A 12 -10.76 -9.25 4.62
N GLN A 13 -11.05 -8.53 3.53
CA GLN A 13 -10.03 -8.06 2.59
C GLN A 13 -9.10 -7.04 3.26
N ILE A 14 -9.68 -6.09 4.01
CA ILE A 14 -8.89 -5.09 4.74
C ILE A 14 -7.99 -5.77 5.79
N SER A 15 -8.52 -6.77 6.51
CA SER A 15 -7.74 -7.50 7.52
C SER A 15 -6.57 -8.26 6.91
N ALA A 16 -6.79 -8.93 5.78
CA ALA A 16 -5.73 -9.66 5.07
C ALA A 16 -4.60 -8.72 4.62
N ASP A 17 -4.95 -7.55 4.08
CA ASP A 17 -3.95 -6.56 3.64
C ASP A 17 -3.22 -5.92 4.83
N ILE A 18 -3.90 -5.69 5.96
CA ILE A 18 -3.26 -5.27 7.20
C ILE A 18 -2.25 -6.33 7.66
N GLU A 19 -2.62 -7.62 7.64
CA GLU A 19 -1.71 -8.70 8.00
C GLU A 19 -0.50 -8.76 7.06
N GLU A 20 -0.71 -8.58 5.76
CA GLU A 20 0.36 -8.53 4.77
C GLU A 20 1.29 -7.32 5.00
N ALA A 21 0.75 -6.14 5.30
CA ALA A 21 1.52 -4.96 5.63
C ALA A 21 2.41 -5.18 6.85
N PHE A 22 1.92 -5.89 7.87
CA PHE A 22 2.73 -6.30 9.03
C PHE A 22 3.91 -7.18 8.63
N LYS A 23 3.68 -8.17 7.75
CA LYS A 23 4.75 -9.06 7.25
C LYS A 23 5.79 -8.29 6.44
N ARG A 24 5.36 -7.40 5.54
CA ARG A 24 6.25 -6.59 4.69
C ARG A 24 7.09 -5.60 5.49
N LYS A 25 6.51 -4.98 6.53
CA LYS A 25 7.20 -3.99 7.39
C LYS A 25 7.91 -4.62 8.60
N PHE A 26 7.83 -5.94 8.76
CA PHE A 26 8.34 -6.68 9.94
C PHE A 26 7.84 -6.14 11.28
N PHE A 27 6.63 -5.58 11.31
CA PHE A 27 6.08 -5.01 12.54
C PHE A 27 5.66 -6.10 13.54
N THR A 28 6.08 -5.91 14.79
CA THR A 28 5.41 -6.46 15.96
C THR A 28 4.18 -5.60 16.31
N LEU A 29 3.29 -6.15 17.15
CA LEU A 29 2.16 -5.38 17.66
C LEU A 29 2.62 -4.16 18.48
N ALA A 30 3.75 -4.26 19.18
CA ALA A 30 4.27 -3.16 20.00
C ALA A 30 4.79 -2.02 19.12
N GLU A 31 5.62 -2.34 18.13
CA GLU A 31 6.17 -1.34 17.20
C GLU A 31 5.08 -0.62 16.41
N CYS A 32 4.01 -1.33 16.03
CA CYS A 32 2.89 -0.69 15.33
C CYS A 32 2.10 0.27 16.24
N VAL A 33 1.94 -0.06 17.54
CA VAL A 33 1.36 0.89 18.52
C VAL A 33 2.24 2.12 18.63
N GLU A 34 3.55 1.93 18.83
CA GLU A 34 4.51 3.04 18.98
C GLU A 34 4.57 3.92 17.72
N ALA A 35 4.57 3.30 16.54
CA ALA A 35 4.55 4.02 15.26
C ALA A 35 3.25 4.82 15.07
N PHE A 36 2.10 4.25 15.44
CA PHE A 36 0.82 4.93 15.37
C PHE A 36 0.77 6.14 16.31
N ASP A 37 1.11 5.92 17.58
CA ASP A 37 1.04 6.95 18.61
C ASP A 37 2.07 8.06 18.36
N SER A 38 3.22 7.72 17.76
CA SER A 38 4.22 8.70 17.32
C SER A 38 3.73 9.52 16.13
N ARG A 39 3.13 8.89 15.11
CA ARG A 39 2.61 9.57 13.90
C ARG A 39 1.48 10.54 14.24
N TYR A 40 0.55 10.13 15.11
CA TYR A 40 -0.66 10.89 15.44
C TYR A 40 -0.62 11.53 16.83
N LYS A 41 0.58 11.75 17.38
CA LYS A 41 0.76 12.24 18.75
C LYS A 41 -0.02 13.53 19.03
N THR A 42 -0.02 14.45 18.07
CA THR A 42 -0.68 15.76 18.19
C THR A 42 -2.20 15.61 18.27
N GLU A 43 -2.78 14.85 17.35
CA GLU A 43 -4.21 14.57 17.25
C GLU A 43 -4.70 13.76 18.46
N ILE A 44 -3.88 12.83 18.95
CA ILE A 44 -4.15 12.08 20.19
C ILE A 44 -4.18 13.02 21.39
N THR A 45 -3.21 13.92 21.51
CA THR A 45 -3.13 14.90 22.61
C THR A 45 -4.31 15.86 22.60
N LYS A 46 -4.82 16.21 21.41
CA LYS A 46 -6.03 17.03 21.22
C LYS A 46 -7.33 16.26 21.43
N GLY A 47 -7.29 14.94 21.59
CA GLY A 47 -8.47 14.09 21.70
C GLY A 47 -9.20 13.83 20.38
N GLU A 48 -8.60 14.19 19.25
CA GLU A 48 -9.15 13.99 17.90
C GLU A 48 -9.00 12.53 17.44
N LYS A 49 -7.96 11.85 17.92
CA LYS A 49 -7.70 10.42 17.69
C LYS A 49 -7.51 9.68 19.01
N SER A 50 -7.93 8.42 19.06
CA SER A 50 -7.66 7.56 20.21
C SER A 50 -6.29 6.87 20.08
N PRO A 51 -5.49 6.75 21.16
CA PRO A 51 -4.26 5.98 21.16
C PRO A 51 -4.48 4.53 20.72
N MET A 52 -3.49 3.94 20.05
CA MET A 52 -3.57 2.57 19.60
C MET A 52 -3.31 1.57 20.73
N ASN A 53 -3.83 0.35 20.61
CA ASN A 53 -3.51 -0.72 21.55
C ASN A 53 -3.37 -2.07 20.83
N LYS A 54 -2.67 -3.00 21.47
CA LYS A 54 -2.34 -4.32 20.89
C LYS A 54 -3.57 -5.17 20.60
N ASP A 55 -4.62 -5.09 21.42
CA ASP A 55 -5.88 -5.83 21.22
C ASP A 55 -6.58 -5.37 19.92
N PHE A 56 -6.69 -4.06 19.74
CA PHE A 56 -7.30 -3.50 18.53
C PHE A 56 -6.55 -3.91 17.28
N ILE A 57 -5.22 -3.80 17.27
CA ILE A 57 -4.39 -4.20 16.12
C ILE A 57 -4.55 -5.71 15.86
N SER A 58 -4.52 -6.53 16.92
CA SER A 58 -4.72 -7.97 16.80
C SER A 58 -6.07 -8.30 16.16
N ARG A 59 -7.15 -7.64 16.60
CA ARG A 59 -8.48 -7.78 16.00
C ARG A 59 -8.51 -7.29 14.55
N ALA A 60 -7.84 -6.17 14.25
CA ALA A 60 -7.78 -5.63 12.89
C ALA A 60 -7.07 -6.59 11.91
N LYS A 61 -6.01 -7.28 12.34
CA LYS A 61 -5.35 -8.33 11.54
C LYS A 61 -6.22 -9.57 11.34
N ASN A 62 -6.95 -9.96 12.38
CA ASN A 62 -7.63 -11.26 12.43
C ASN A 62 -9.12 -11.20 12.08
N ASN A 63 -9.56 -10.21 11.28
CA ASN A 63 -10.95 -10.03 10.89
C ASN A 63 -11.93 -9.92 12.08
N GLY A 64 -11.46 -9.34 13.18
CA GLY A 64 -12.19 -9.17 14.44
C GLY A 64 -13.07 -7.92 14.53
N PHE A 65 -13.30 -7.22 13.40
CA PHE A 65 -14.16 -6.03 13.34
C PHE A 65 -15.26 -6.19 12.29
N LYS A 66 -16.44 -5.65 12.57
CA LYS A 66 -17.63 -5.75 11.70
C LYS A 66 -17.88 -4.51 10.84
N VAL A 67 -17.29 -3.38 11.21
CA VAL A 67 -17.49 -2.08 10.55
C VAL A 67 -16.14 -1.40 10.39
N VAL A 68 -15.89 -0.83 9.21
CA VAL A 68 -14.72 0.00 8.94
C VAL A 68 -14.89 1.35 9.64
N SER A 69 -14.37 1.44 10.86
CA SER A 69 -14.43 2.66 11.68
C SER A 69 -13.32 3.64 11.30
N PRO A 70 -13.43 4.94 11.68
CA PRO A 70 -12.34 5.90 11.47
C PRO A 70 -10.98 5.42 12.01
N ARG A 71 -10.99 4.71 13.15
CA ARG A 71 -9.79 4.13 13.74
C ARG A 71 -9.16 3.02 12.88
N VAL A 72 -9.97 2.25 12.16
CA VAL A 72 -9.47 1.29 11.14
C VAL A 72 -8.86 2.04 9.97
N LEU A 73 -9.47 3.16 9.53
CA LEU A 73 -8.93 3.99 8.46
C LEU A 73 -7.59 4.62 8.83
N ASP A 74 -7.45 5.13 10.04
CA ASP A 74 -6.18 5.70 10.54
C ASP A 74 -5.06 4.63 10.57
N LEU A 75 -5.40 3.40 10.95
CA LEU A 75 -4.48 2.27 10.92
C LEU A 75 -4.11 1.88 9.48
N CYS A 76 -5.10 1.86 8.58
CA CYS A 76 -4.87 1.63 7.15
C CYS A 76 -3.95 2.70 6.56
N GLU A 77 -4.12 3.97 6.92
CA GLU A 77 -3.27 5.07 6.49
C GLU A 77 -1.82 4.90 6.99
N LEU A 78 -1.62 4.51 8.25
CA LEU A 78 -0.27 4.22 8.78
C LEU A 78 0.41 3.08 8.02
N LEU A 79 -0.36 2.04 7.68
CA LEU A 79 0.15 0.81 7.08
C LEU A 79 0.22 0.86 5.56
N ASP A 80 -0.24 1.95 4.94
CA ASP A 80 -0.37 2.10 3.49
C ASP A 80 -1.29 1.02 2.86
N VAL A 81 -2.44 0.79 3.51
CA VAL A 81 -3.48 -0.12 3.04
C VAL A 81 -4.65 0.72 2.52
N ASN A 82 -5.13 0.47 1.29
CA ASN A 82 -6.28 1.18 0.75
C ASN A 82 -7.61 0.55 1.21
N PRO A 83 -8.44 1.16 2.07
CA PRO A 83 -9.65 0.51 2.57
C PRO A 83 -10.84 0.58 1.59
N TYR A 84 -10.70 1.25 0.44
CA TYR A 84 -11.80 1.56 -0.47
C TYR A 84 -11.88 0.60 -1.66
N GLU A 85 -13.10 0.31 -2.11
CA GLU A 85 -13.33 -0.35 -3.40
C GLU A 85 -12.80 0.57 -4.52
N VAL A 86 -11.91 0.04 -5.36
CA VAL A 86 -11.51 0.73 -6.57
C VAL A 86 -12.62 0.52 -7.59
N SER A 87 -13.57 1.46 -7.64
CA SER A 87 -14.55 1.45 -8.73
C SER A 87 -13.82 1.74 -10.04
N ALA A 88 -14.13 1.00 -11.11
CA ALA A 88 -13.57 1.25 -12.44
C ALA A 88 -13.84 2.68 -12.96
N LYS A 89 -14.74 3.45 -12.32
CA LYS A 89 -15.06 4.85 -12.61
C LYS A 89 -14.29 5.86 -11.75
N THR A 90 -13.55 5.41 -10.73
CA THR A 90 -12.72 6.24 -9.84
C THR A 90 -11.23 6.19 -10.24
N ILE A 91 -10.90 5.85 -11.48
CA ILE A 91 -9.62 6.25 -12.08
C ILE A 91 -9.75 7.72 -12.50
N ASN A 92 -9.99 8.59 -11.52
CA ASN A 92 -9.86 10.02 -11.70
C ASN A 92 -8.86 10.48 -10.65
N LYS A 93 -7.61 10.59 -11.13
CA LYS A 93 -6.59 11.58 -10.73
C LYS A 93 -6.76 12.10 -9.29
N ASN A 94 -6.05 11.52 -8.33
CA ASN A 94 -5.53 12.17 -7.10
C ASN A 94 -5.20 11.18 -5.97
N GLN A 95 -4.72 9.97 -6.28
CA GLN A 95 -4.04 9.14 -5.27
C GLN A 95 -2.77 8.63 -5.91
N VAL A 96 -1.65 9.10 -5.34
CA VAL A 96 -0.26 8.69 -5.54
C VAL A 96 -0.17 7.51 -6.49
N GLU A 97 0.03 7.79 -7.79
CA GLU A 97 0.43 6.76 -8.73
C GLU A 97 1.74 6.21 -8.17
N ASP A 98 1.69 5.03 -7.57
CA ASP A 98 2.90 4.31 -7.21
C ASP A 98 3.77 4.28 -8.47
N PRO A 99 4.93 4.97 -8.49
CA PRO A 99 5.79 5.00 -9.67
C PRO A 99 6.13 3.58 -10.14
N PHE A 100 6.12 2.63 -9.19
CA PHE A 100 6.36 1.22 -9.44
C PHE A 100 5.24 0.52 -10.21
N GLU A 101 3.97 0.94 -10.11
CA GLU A 101 2.87 0.32 -10.86
C GLU A 101 2.92 0.68 -12.35
N HIS A 102 3.32 1.90 -12.70
CA HIS A 102 3.58 2.26 -14.10
C HIS A 102 4.75 1.47 -14.66
N LEU A 103 5.83 1.39 -13.89
CA LEU A 103 7.03 0.65 -14.29
C LEU A 103 6.73 -0.85 -14.47
N LYS A 104 5.96 -1.45 -13.55
CA LYS A 104 5.52 -2.85 -13.62
C LYS A 104 4.69 -3.13 -14.87
N LYS A 105 3.75 -2.25 -15.22
CA LYS A 105 2.96 -2.38 -16.47
C LYS A 105 3.84 -2.32 -17.71
N GLU A 106 4.88 -1.49 -17.72
CA GLU A 106 5.85 -1.45 -18.82
C GLU A 106 6.68 -2.74 -18.88
N PHE A 107 7.13 -3.27 -17.75
CA PHE A 107 7.83 -4.56 -17.69
C PHE A 107 6.97 -5.72 -18.21
N GLU A 108 5.69 -5.77 -17.85
CA GLU A 108 4.76 -6.80 -18.35
C GLU A 108 4.59 -6.74 -19.87
N LYS A 109 4.58 -5.54 -20.47
CA LYS A 109 4.54 -5.38 -21.93
C LYS A 109 5.81 -5.92 -22.58
N VAL A 110 6.98 -5.59 -22.01
CA VAL A 110 8.27 -6.07 -22.49
C VAL A 110 8.34 -7.59 -22.40
N GLU A 111 7.88 -8.20 -21.31
CA GLU A 111 7.85 -9.65 -21.14
C GLU A 111 6.98 -10.33 -22.21
N LYS A 112 5.78 -9.79 -22.48
CA LYS A 112 4.90 -10.30 -23.55
C LYS A 112 5.56 -10.22 -24.92
N ILE A 113 6.33 -9.17 -25.20
CA ILE A 113 7.07 -9.01 -26.46
C ILE A 113 8.18 -10.06 -26.55
N VAL A 114 8.97 -10.25 -25.49
CA VAL A 114 10.06 -11.24 -25.47
C VAL A 114 9.53 -12.67 -25.63
N ARG A 115 8.40 -13.02 -25.01
CA ARG A 115 7.75 -14.32 -25.21
C ARG A 115 7.34 -14.56 -26.66
N LYS A 116 6.89 -13.51 -27.36
CA LYS A 116 6.52 -13.57 -28.80
C LYS A 116 7.74 -13.52 -29.72
N ARG A 117 8.85 -12.94 -29.26
CA ARG A 117 10.08 -12.71 -30.00
C ARG A 117 11.31 -13.01 -29.13
N PRO A 118 11.64 -14.30 -28.94
CA PRO A 118 12.76 -14.71 -28.09
C PRO A 118 14.11 -14.16 -28.57
N ASP A 119 14.24 -13.84 -29.86
CA ASP A 119 15.42 -13.19 -30.46
C ASP A 119 15.76 -11.84 -29.81
N LEU A 120 14.78 -11.18 -29.20
CA LEU A 120 14.95 -9.88 -28.54
C LEU A 120 15.45 -9.98 -27.09
N GLU A 121 15.46 -11.17 -26.49
CA GLU A 121 15.79 -11.36 -25.07
C GLU A 121 17.16 -10.77 -24.72
N LYS A 122 18.18 -11.03 -25.53
CA LYS A 122 19.54 -10.50 -25.32
C LYS A 122 19.59 -8.97 -25.37
N LYS A 123 18.84 -8.35 -26.29
CA LYS A 123 18.77 -6.89 -26.42
C LYS A 123 18.06 -6.27 -25.23
N VAL A 124 16.94 -6.84 -24.80
CA VAL A 124 16.20 -6.39 -23.62
C VAL A 124 17.05 -6.51 -22.35
N LYS A 125 17.73 -7.66 -22.14
CA LYS A 125 18.66 -7.83 -21.00
C LYS A 125 19.77 -6.77 -20.98
N THR A 126 20.29 -6.40 -22.14
CA THR A 126 21.35 -5.38 -22.26
C THR A 126 20.82 -4.02 -21.81
N ILE A 127 19.65 -3.61 -22.30
CA ILE A 127 19.03 -2.33 -21.94
C ILE A 127 18.72 -2.26 -20.43
N LEU A 128 18.15 -3.33 -19.86
CA LEU A 128 17.84 -3.38 -18.43
C LEU A 128 19.09 -3.28 -17.55
N ARG A 129 20.19 -3.92 -17.96
CA ARG A 129 21.49 -3.78 -17.29
C ARG A 129 22.02 -2.34 -17.38
N SER A 130 21.98 -1.73 -18.57
CA SER A 130 22.41 -0.34 -18.73
C SER A 130 21.59 0.64 -17.86
N ILE A 131 20.29 0.40 -17.68
CA ILE A 131 19.47 1.20 -16.75
C ILE A 131 19.94 1.01 -15.30
N ALA A 132 20.22 -0.23 -14.89
CA ALA A 132 20.73 -0.53 -13.54
C ALA A 132 22.13 0.08 -13.29
N ASP A 133 22.98 0.08 -14.31
CA ASP A 133 24.32 0.66 -14.26
C ASP A 133 24.24 2.19 -14.11
N ILE A 134 23.34 2.87 -14.84
CA ILE A 134 23.12 4.32 -14.70
C ILE A 134 22.70 4.68 -13.27
N ALA A 135 21.80 3.91 -12.67
CA ALA A 135 21.36 4.12 -11.29
C ALA A 135 22.48 3.87 -10.26
N SER A 136 23.43 3.01 -10.60
CA SER A 136 24.56 2.65 -9.73
C SER A 136 25.71 3.68 -9.77
N VAL A 137 25.72 4.59 -10.76
CA VAL A 137 26.75 5.62 -10.93
C VAL A 137 26.40 6.94 -10.19
N GLN A 138 25.18 7.10 -9.65
CA GLN A 138 24.79 8.24 -8.81
C GLN A 138 24.97 8.00 -7.29
N GLY A 139 26.03 7.28 -6.93
CA GLY A 139 26.52 7.17 -5.55
C GLY A 139 27.77 8.01 -5.33
N VAL A 140 27.67 9.34 -5.51
CA VAL A 140 28.64 10.35 -5.02
C VAL A 140 27.85 11.56 -4.53
#